data_AF-A0A286NTD5-F1
#
_entry.id   AF-A0A286NTD5-F1
#
_cell.length_a   1.000
_cell.length_b   1.000
_cell.length_c   1.000
_cell.angle_alpha   90.00
_cell.angle_beta   90.00
_cell.angle_gamma   90.00
#
_symmetry.space_group_name_H-M   'P 1'
#
loop_
_entity.id
_entity.type
_entity.pdbx_description
1 polymer ?
#
loop_
_entity_poly.entity_id
_entity_poly.type
_entity_poly.pdbx_seq_one_letter_code
_entity_poly.pdbx_strand_id
1 'polypeptide(L)' 'MKLKPIYTGYKNALFRQDEIIEKKAQQRLRVCAICPMKKIRAKISVCGLCGCPLSALTRQNDKICSKW' A
#
# COMPACT_ATOMS: atom_id res chain seq x y z
N MET A 1 14.39 2.15 -6.55
CA MET A 1 13.20 2.00 -5.69
C MET A 1 13.10 3.26 -4.83
N LYS A 2 12.09 4.13 -5.00
CA LYS A 2 11.94 5.31 -4.14
C LYS A 2 11.52 4.83 -2.74
N LEU A 3 12.42 4.86 -1.77
CA LEU A 3 12.22 4.31 -0.41
C LEU A 3 11.40 5.23 0.50
N LYS A 4 11.61 6.55 0.39
CA LYS A 4 10.87 7.60 1.12
C LYS A 4 9.34 7.41 1.17
N PRO A 5 8.65 7.17 0.03
CA PRO A 5 7.19 7.01 0.04
C PRO A 5 6.71 5.73 0.72
N ILE A 6 7.48 4.65 0.68
CA ILE A 6 7.11 3.41 1.37
C ILE A 6 7.31 3.57 2.88
N TYR A 7 8.36 4.29 3.30
CA TYR A 7 8.60 4.58 4.71
C TYR A 7 7.46 5.40 5.34
N THR A 8 6.94 6.42 4.64
CA THR A 8 5.76 7.17 5.12
C THR A 8 4.53 6.28 5.20
N GLY A 9 4.32 5.40 4.22
CA GLY A 9 3.26 4.39 4.26
C GLY A 9 3.37 3.43 5.45
N TYR A 10 4.57 3.01 5.81
CA TYR A 10 4.83 2.19 7.01
C TYR A 10 4.56 2.96 8.30
N LYS A 11 5.01 4.22 8.39
CA LYS A 11 4.71 5.09 9.52
C LYS A 11 3.20 5.20 9.71
N ASN A 12 2.46 5.47 8.64
CA ASN A 12 1.00 5.56 8.68
C ASN A 12 0.35 4.22 9.05
N ALA A 13 0.88 3.09 8.58
CA ALA A 13 0.39 1.76 8.96
C ALA A 13 0.59 1.43 10.44
N LEU A 14 1.68 1.94 11.03
CA LEU A 14 2.05 1.71 12.43
C LEU A 14 1.24 2.59 13.38
N PHE A 15 1.14 3.89 13.10
CA PHE A 15 0.50 4.85 14.01
C PHE A 15 -1.01 4.99 13.77
N ARG A 16 -1.50 4.81 12.53
CA ARG A 16 -2.93 4.93 12.14
C ARG A 16 -3.64 6.16 12.69
N GLN A 17 -2.92 7.28 12.80
CA GLN A 17 -3.44 8.52 13.40
C GLN A 17 -4.32 9.33 12.44
N ASP A 18 -4.16 9.13 11.13
CA ASP A 18 -4.82 9.92 10.10
C ASP A 18 -5.97 9.13 9.44
N GLU A 19 -7.20 9.52 9.79
CA GLU A 19 -8.42 8.87 9.30
C GLU A 19 -8.59 9.00 7.78
N ILE A 20 -8.13 10.11 7.19
CA ILE A 20 -8.21 10.34 5.74
C ILE A 20 -7.31 9.36 5.02
N ILE A 21 -6.11 9.12 5.56
CA ILE A 21 -5.16 8.14 5.02
C ILE A 21 -5.71 6.73 5.15
N GLU A 22 -6.32 6.36 6.29
CA GLU A 22 -6.91 5.03 6.46
C GLU A 22 -8.10 4.79 5.52
N LYS A 23 -8.99 5.78 5.35
CA LYS A 23 -10.10 5.70 4.38
C LYS A 23 -9.59 5.47 2.95
N LYS A 24 -8.61 6.25 2.51
CA LYS A 24 -7.96 6.09 1.20
C LYS A 24 -7.24 4.75 1.09
N ALA A 25 -6.55 4.33 2.14
CA ALA A 25 -5.85 3.06 2.16
C ALA A 25 -6.82 1.90 1.99
N GLN A 26 -7.95 1.90 2.69
CA GLN A 26 -8.97 0.87 2.59
C GLN A 26 -9.62 0.82 1.19
N GLN A 27 -9.85 1.97 0.56
CA GLN A 27 -10.29 2.02 -0.85
C GLN A 27 -9.24 1.38 -1.77
N ARG A 28 -7.98 1.80 -1.68
CA ARG A 28 -6.88 1.24 -2.48
C ARG A 28 -6.65 -0.25 -2.19
N LEU A 29 -6.86 -0.69 -0.95
CA LEU A 29 -6.71 -2.10 -0.55
C LEU A 29 -7.78 -2.98 -1.18
N ARG A 30 -9.02 -2.49 -1.29
CA ARG A 30 -10.10 -3.19 -2.03
C ARG A 30 -9.72 -3.40 -3.49
N VAL A 31 -9.18 -2.38 -4.13
CA VAL A 31 -8.68 -2.46 -5.51
C VAL A 31 -7.51 -3.43 -5.61
N CYS A 32 -6.55 -3.36 -4.68
CA CYS A 32 -5.42 -4.30 -4.66
C CYS A 32 -5.84 -5.74 -4.36
N ALA A 33 -6.95 -5.95 -3.65
CA ALA A 33 -7.43 -7.28 -3.29
C ALA A 33 -7.88 -8.08 -4.51
N ILE A 34 -8.46 -7.41 -5.51
CA ILE A 34 -8.92 -8.00 -6.79
C ILE A 34 -7.86 -7.90 -7.91
N CYS A 35 -6.73 -7.25 -7.66
CA CYS A 35 -5.72 -7.01 -8.68
C CYS A 35 -5.00 -8.33 -9.05
N PRO A 36 -4.90 -8.69 -10.35
CA PRO A 36 -4.24 -9.93 -10.79
C PRO A 36 -2.73 -9.92 -10.46
N MET A 37 -2.17 -8.75 -10.23
CA MET A 37 -0.75 -8.58 -9.87
C MET A 37 -0.50 -8.77 -8.37
N LYS A 38 -1.52 -8.98 -7.53
CA LYS A 38 -1.32 -9.21 -6.10
C LYS A 38 -0.56 -10.53 -5.88
N LYS A 39 0.49 -10.49 -5.06
CA LYS A 39 1.26 -11.67 -4.66
C LYS A 39 1.35 -11.75 -3.14
N ILE A 40 1.62 -12.93 -2.61
CA ILE A 40 1.93 -13.13 -1.19
C ILE A 40 3.39 -13.55 -1.09
N ARG A 41 4.17 -12.83 -0.27
CA ARG A 41 5.58 -13.16 0.02
C ARG A 41 5.78 -13.14 1.52
N ALA A 42 6.39 -14.19 2.09
CA ALA A 42 6.60 -14.31 3.54
C ALA A 42 5.33 -14.02 4.36
N LYS A 43 4.18 -14.58 3.94
CA LYS A 43 2.84 -14.35 4.53
C LYS A 43 2.31 -12.90 4.46
N ILE A 44 2.98 -12.00 3.72
CA ILE A 44 2.57 -10.60 3.55
C ILE A 44 2.04 -10.39 2.13
N SER A 45 0.91 -9.69 1.99
CA SER A 45 0.40 -9.27 0.68
C SER A 45 1.25 -8.14 0.11
N VAL A 46 1.81 -8.36 -1.08
CA VAL A 46 2.67 -7.41 -1.78
C VAL A 46 2.14 -7.15 -3.20
N CYS A 47 2.47 -5.99 -3.74
CA CYS A 47 2.25 -5.71 -5.16
C CYS A 47 3.27 -6.49 -6.00
N GLY A 48 2.80 -7.35 -6.91
CA GLY A 48 3.66 -8.18 -7.76
C GLY A 48 4.42 -7.42 -8.85
N LEU A 49 4.02 -6.17 -9.15
CA LEU A 49 4.75 -5.29 -10.07
C LEU A 49 5.96 -4.63 -9.41
N CYS A 50 5.80 -4.14 -8.18
CA CYS A 50 6.81 -3.31 -7.54
C CYS A 50 7.41 -3.90 -6.25
N GLY A 51 6.92 -5.06 -5.81
CA GLY A 51 7.39 -5.77 -4.61
C GLY A 51 7.00 -5.11 -3.28
N CYS A 52 6.35 -3.95 -3.29
CA CYS A 52 6.02 -3.22 -2.07
C CYS A 52 4.87 -3.89 -1.31
N PRO A 53 4.97 -4.00 0.03
CA PRO A 53 3.88 -4.48 0.88
C PRO A 53 2.64 -3.59 0.77
N LEU A 54 1.48 -4.20 0.57
CA LEU A 54 0.21 -3.48 0.35
C LEU A 54 -0.18 -2.64 1.58
N SER A 55 0.18 -3.09 2.79
CA SER A 55 -0.07 -2.36 4.03
C SER A 55 0.52 -0.96 4.02
N ALA A 56 1.78 -0.82 3.58
CA ALA A 56 2.46 0.47 3.45
C ALA A 56 2.10 1.18 2.13
N LEU A 57 2.07 0.43 1.02
CA LEU A 57 1.86 1.00 -0.31
C LEU A 57 0.50 1.71 -0.46
N THR A 58 -0.56 1.18 0.17
CA THR A 58 -1.90 1.81 0.14
C THR A 58 -2.00 3.05 1.03
N ARG A 59 -1.12 3.19 2.04
CA ARG A 59 -1.12 4.26 3.05
C ARG A 59 -0.14 5.40 2.75
N GLN A 60 0.44 5.43 1.56
CA GLN A 60 1.31 6.51 1.09
C GLN A 60 0.70 7.22 -0.11
N ASN A 61 1.07 8.49 -0.32
CA ASN A 61 0.44 9.34 -1.33
C ASN A 61 1.36 9.69 -2.51
N ASP A 62 2.67 9.50 -2.35
CA ASP A 62 3.68 9.85 -3.35
C ASP A 62 3.74 8.90 -4.56
N LYS A 63 3.61 7.60 -4.32
CA LYS A 63 3.67 6.57 -5.35
C LYS A 63 2.25 6.18 -5.73
N ILE A 64 1.82 6.67 -6.88
CA ILE A 64 0.51 6.40 -7.46
C ILE A 64 0.59 5.11 -8.29
N CYS A 65 -0.44 4.27 -8.23
CA CYS A 65 -0.59 3.10 -9.09
C CYS A 65 -1.70 3.39 -10.11
N SER A 66 -1.48 3.06 -11.38
CA SER A 66 -2.47 3.29 -12.45
C SER A 66 -3.77 2.48 -12.32
N LYS A 67 -3.84 1.55 -11.36
CA LYS A 67 -5.01 0.74 -11.09
C LYS A 67 -5.84 1.25 -9.90
N TRP A 68 -5.35 2.24 -9.13
CA TRP A 68 -6.01 2.76 -7.93
C TRP A 68 -7.03 3.85 -8.22
#